data_AF-W6K4G1-F1
#
_entry.id   AF-W6K4G1-F1
#
_cell.length_a   1.000
_cell.length_b   1.000
_cell.length_c   1.000
_cell.angle_alpha   90.00
_cell.angle_beta   90.00
_cell.angle_gamma   90.00
#
_symmetry.space_group_name_H-M   'P 1'
#
loop_
_entity.id
_entity.type
_entity.pdbx_description
1 polymer ?
#
loop_
_entity_poly.entity_id
_entity_poly.type
_entity_poly.pdbx_seq_one_letter_code
_entity_poly.pdbx_strand_id
1 'polypeptide(L)' 'MKTTIEIPDALAAEAKQVARDEGSTLRDLVVTGLRAEVDRRRRRGVVDFVFPSFGGDGLLLDVAPEGMIARSYGLPE' A
#
# COMPACT_ATOMS: atom_id res chain seq x y z
N MET A 1 -27.83 -2.35 -6.45
CA MET A 1 -28.46 -1.00 -6.45
C MET A 1 -28.11 -0.31 -7.76
N LYS A 2 -29.02 0.46 -8.36
CA LYS A 2 -28.68 1.35 -9.48
C LYS A 2 -28.13 2.65 -8.89
N THR A 3 -26.95 3.05 -9.34
CA THR A 3 -26.29 4.28 -8.90
C THR A 3 -25.93 5.06 -10.15
N THR A 4 -26.23 6.36 -10.14
CA THR A 4 -25.81 7.29 -11.19
C THR A 4 -24.56 8.00 -10.69
N ILE A 5 -23.49 7.99 -11.49
CA ILE A 5 -22.23 8.68 -11.21
C ILE A 5 -21.84 9.48 -12.44
N GLU A 6 -21.25 10.65 -12.22
CA GLU A 6 -20.72 11.48 -13.30
C GLU A 6 -19.31 10.99 -13.64
N ILE A 7 -19.05 10.81 -14.94
CA ILE A 7 -17.75 10.37 -15.46
C ILE A 7 -17.41 11.28 -16.63
N PRO A 8 -16.19 11.83 -16.71
CA PRO A 8 -15.76 12.60 -17.88
C PRO A 8 -15.90 11.80 -19.16
N ASP A 9 -16.38 12.44 -20.24
CA ASP A 9 -16.69 11.76 -21.50
C ASP A 9 -15.48 11.02 -22.09
N ALA A 10 -14.29 11.63 -22.00
CA ALA A 10 -13.04 11.00 -22.45
C ALA A 10 -12.78 9.67 -21.73
N LEU A 11 -12.91 9.68 -20.39
CA LEU A 11 -12.72 8.48 -19.58
C LEU A 11 -13.80 7.42 -19.86
N ALA A 12 -15.04 7.86 -20.07
CA ALA A 12 -16.13 6.95 -20.43
C ALA A 12 -15.90 6.29 -21.80
N ALA A 13 -15.30 7.00 -22.76
CA ALA A 13 -14.95 6.46 -24.07
C ALA A 13 -13.83 5.41 -23.96
N GLU A 14 -12.77 5.73 -23.23
CA GLU A 14 -11.64 4.81 -22.98
C GLU A 14 -12.11 3.53 -22.26
N ALA A 15 -12.89 3.68 -21.18
CA ALA A 15 -13.40 2.55 -20.40
C ALA A 15 -14.31 1.62 -21.23
N LYS A 16 -15.11 2.20 -22.15
CA LYS A 16 -15.93 1.40 -23.09
C LYS A 16 -15.08 0.63 -24.08
N GLN A 17 -13.98 1.21 -24.55
CA GLN A 17 -13.06 0.54 -25.48
C GLN A 17 -12.40 -0.65 -24.79
N VAL A 18 -11.85 -0.45 -23.59
CA VAL A 18 -11.26 -1.54 -22.78
C VAL A 18 -12.27 -2.67 -22.56
N ALA A 19 -13.49 -2.34 -22.13
CA ALA A 19 -14.51 -3.35 -21.91
C ALA A 19 -14.84 -4.15 -23.18
N ARG A 20 -14.88 -3.50 -24.34
CA ARG A 20 -15.12 -4.19 -25.62
C ARG A 20 -13.98 -5.13 -25.99
N ASP A 21 -12.73 -4.65 -25.85
CA ASP A 21 -11.54 -5.42 -26.21
C ASP A 21 -11.39 -6.66 -25.32
N GLU A 22 -11.84 -6.59 -24.06
CA GLU A 22 -11.86 -7.70 -23.10
C GLU A 22 -13.10 -8.59 -23.20
N GLY A 23 -14.08 -8.27 -24.06
CA GLY A 23 -15.36 -8.97 -24.13
C GLY A 23 -16.21 -8.84 -22.87
N SER A 24 -16.04 -7.76 -22.11
CA SER A 24 -16.75 -7.44 -20.87
C SER A 24 -17.69 -6.24 -21.03
N THR A 25 -18.34 -5.83 -19.94
CA THR A 25 -19.19 -4.63 -19.94
C THR A 25 -18.55 -3.48 -19.15
N LEU A 26 -18.90 -2.24 -19.51
CA LEU A 26 -18.52 -1.06 -18.73
C LEU A 26 -18.92 -1.20 -17.24
N ARG A 27 -20.06 -1.84 -16.98
CA ARG A 27 -20.52 -2.12 -15.62
C ARG A 27 -19.55 -3.05 -14.88
N ASP A 28 -19.10 -4.12 -15.51
CA ASP A 28 -18.18 -5.08 -14.91
C ASP A 28 -16.82 -4.44 -14.61
N LEU A 29 -16.33 -3.61 -15.54
CA LEU A 29 -15.11 -2.83 -15.35
C LEU A 29 -15.23 -1.87 -14.15
N VAL A 30 -16.32 -1.10 -14.07
CA VAL A 30 -16.58 -0.16 -12.96
C VAL A 30 -16.70 -0.89 -11.62
N VAL A 31 -17.44 -2.00 -11.57
CA VAL A 31 -17.61 -2.77 -10.33
C VAL A 31 -16.30 -3.37 -9.86
N THR A 32 -15.51 -3.93 -10.78
CA THR A 32 -14.21 -4.53 -10.47
C THR A 32 -13.21 -3.48 -9.99
N GLY A 33 -13.12 -2.36 -10.70
CA GLY A 33 -12.28 -1.22 -10.29
C GLY A 33 -12.67 -0.65 -8.92
N LEU A 34 -13.97 -0.46 -8.67
CA LEU A 34 -14.46 0.03 -7.38
C LEU A 34 -14.15 -0.93 -6.24
N ARG A 35 -14.32 -2.24 -6.45
CA ARG A 35 -13.96 -3.25 -5.44
C ARG A 35 -12.47 -3.21 -5.12
N ALA A 36 -11.62 -3.22 -6.15
CA ALA A 36 -10.18 -3.14 -5.98
C ALA A 36 -9.76 -1.88 -5.21
N GLU A 37 -10.39 -0.74 -5.48
CA GLU A 37 -10.11 0.52 -4.78
C GLU A 37 -10.53 0.49 -3.31
N VAL A 38 -11.71 -0.06 -3.01
CA VAL A 38 -12.18 -0.24 -1.63
C VAL A 38 -11.21 -1.15 -0.87
N ASP A 39 -10.80 -2.27 -1.46
CA ASP A 39 -9.88 -3.21 -0.83
C ASP A 39 -8.48 -2.60 -0.64
N ARG A 40 -8.01 -1.78 -1.58
CA ARG A 40 -6.76 -1.03 -1.46
C ARG A 40 -6.82 -0.06 -0.27
N ARG A 41 -7.92 0.67 -0.12
CA ARG A 41 -8.10 1.62 0.99
C ARG A 41 -8.25 0.93 2.34
N ARG A 42 -8.94 -0.21 2.40
CA ARG A 42 -9.04 -1.03 3.62
C ARG A 42 -7.70 -1.63 4.04
N ARG A 43 -6.87 -2.04 3.07
CA ARG A 43 -5.53 -2.61 3.33
C ARG A 43 -4.48 -1.57 3.70
N ARG A 44 -4.71 -0.29 3.42
CA ARG A 44 -4.00 0.81 4.10
C ARG A 44 -4.46 0.87 5.56
N GLY A 45 -4.16 -0.18 6.32
CA GLY A 45 -4.17 -0.11 7.77
C GLY A 45 -3.23 1.02 8.18
N VAL A 46 -3.63 1.78 9.20
CA VAL A 46 -2.70 2.64 9.92
C VAL A 46 -1.54 1.73 10.32
N VAL A 47 -0.34 2.03 9.84
CA VAL A 47 0.85 1.36 10.37
C VAL A 47 0.96 1.86 11.79
N ASP A 48 0.46 1.06 12.73
CA ASP A 48 0.73 1.27 14.15
C ASP A 48 2.19 0.89 14.35
N PHE A 49 3.08 1.84 14.02
CA PHE A 49 4.51 1.69 14.23
C PHE A 49 4.74 1.72 15.74
N VAL A 50 4.62 0.55 16.34
CA VAL A 50 5.12 0.31 17.68
C VAL A 50 6.64 0.20 17.52
N PHE A 51 7.38 1.17 18.04
CA PHE A 51 8.82 1.07 18.22
C PHE A 51 9.06 0.44 19.60
N PRO A 52 9.19 -0.90 19.72
CA PRO A 52 9.50 -1.51 21.00
C PRO A 52 10.90 -1.08 21.42
N SER A 53 10.99 -0.14 22.35
CA SER A 53 12.24 0.17 23.03
C SER A 53 12.46 -0.85 24.14
N PHE A 54 13.66 -1.43 24.18
CA PHE A 54 14.09 -2.29 25.28
C PHE A 54 14.84 -1.44 26.31
N GLY A 55 14.20 -1.18 27.45
CA GLY A 55 14.80 -0.75 28.73
C GLY A 55 15.64 0.54 28.77
N GLY A 56 15.97 1.14 27.63
CA GLY A 56 16.99 2.20 27.52
C GLY A 56 18.40 1.68 27.21
N ASP A 57 18.68 0.40 27.46
CA ASP A 57 20.02 -0.19 27.34
C ASP A 57 20.26 -0.97 26.03
N GLY A 58 19.24 -1.09 25.17
CA GLY A 58 19.33 -1.83 23.91
C GLY A 58 19.23 -3.35 24.07
N LEU A 59 19.15 -4.06 22.95
CA LEU A 59 18.97 -5.52 22.91
C LEU A 59 20.26 -6.32 23.05
N LEU A 60 21.42 -5.67 22.89
CA LEU A 60 22.73 -6.30 23.05
C LEU A 60 23.36 -5.85 24.36
N LEU A 61 23.42 -6.79 25.31
CA LEU A 61 24.35 -6.70 26.42
C LEU A 61 25.77 -6.78 25.83
N ASP A 62 26.65 -5.88 26.29
CA ASP A 62 28.08 -5.78 25.93
C ASP A 62 28.44 -5.11 24.59
N VAL A 63 27.60 -4.20 24.08
CA VAL A 63 28.03 -3.29 23.01
C VAL A 63 27.95 -1.85 23.48
N ALA A 64 29.12 -1.19 23.57
CA ALA A 64 29.20 0.23 23.88
C ALA A 64 28.56 1.05 22.73
N PRO A 65 27.85 2.15 23.04
CA PRO A 65 27.19 2.99 22.03
C PRO A 65 28.10 3.41 20.88
N GLU A 66 29.38 3.66 21.17
CA GLU A 66 30.39 4.11 20.22
C GLU A 66 30.73 3.04 19.17
N GLY A 67 30.61 1.74 19.52
CA GLY A 67 30.88 0.61 18.63
C GLY A 67 29.67 0.14 17.81
N MET A 68 28.47 0.66 18.09
CA MET A 68 27.24 0.18 17.46
C MET A 68 27.23 0.34 15.95
N ILE A 69 27.77 1.45 15.43
CA ILE A 69 27.82 1.71 13.98
C ILE A 69 28.75 0.70 13.30
N ALA A 70 29.96 0.53 13.83
CA ALA A 70 30.94 -0.39 13.25
C ALA A 70 30.40 -1.82 13.20
N ARG A 71 29.81 -2.28 14.31
CA ARG A 71 29.20 -3.62 14.40
C ARG A 71 28.00 -3.81 13.47
N SER A 72 27.13 -2.80 13.34
CA SER A 72 25.92 -2.87 12.51
C SER A 72 26.25 -3.01 11.01
N TYR A 73 27.36 -2.41 10.57
CA TYR A 73 27.79 -2.40 9.18
C TYR A 73 29.01 -3.32 8.91
N GLY A 74 29.46 -4.10 9.90
CA GLY A 74 30.63 -4.98 9.77
C GLY A 74 31.94 -4.22 9.49
N LEU A 75 32.04 -2.97 9.94
CA LEU A 75 33.26 -2.19 9.84
C LEU A 75 34.26 -2.67 10.92
N PRO A 76 35.57 -2.58 10.64
CA PRO A 76 36.58 -2.82 11.67
C PRO A 76 36.42 -1.82 12.83
N GLU A 77 36.66 -2.28 14.06
CA GLU A 77 36.72 -1.43 15.26
C GLU A 77 37.94 -0.50 15.27
#